data_AF-A0A0M4ES00-F1
#
_entry.id   AF-A0A0M4ES00-F1
#
_cell.length_a   1.000
_cell.length_b   1.000
_cell.length_c   1.000
_cell.angle_alpha   90.00
_cell.angle_beta   90.00
_cell.angle_gamma   90.00
#
_symmetry.space_group_name_H-M   'P 1'
#
loop_
_entity.id
_entity.type
_entity.pdbx_description
1 polymer ?
#
loop_
_entity_poly.entity_id
_entity_poly.type
_entity_poly.pdbx_seq_one_letter_code
_entity_poly.pdbx_strand_id
1 'polypeptide(L)'
;MSMEKVATKQYETKIWPDIVDSDDSDVENEIDVDKLPPLEVGPTENRLQHTYCLWFSRKGTQRAATDYSKSLHVVGRCASVQQWWSLYSHLIRPTALKPYRELSLFKQGIKPMWEDPANSKGGQWVIRLRKNKIERAWENVCMAMLGEQFLVGDEICGIVLQTKYP
;
A
#
# COMPACT_ATOMS: atom_id res chain seq x y z
N MET A 1 1.63 -27.98 45.46
CA MET A 1 0.88 -27.48 44.29
C MET A 1 1.93 -27.01 43.29
N SER A 2 2.24 -27.85 42.29
CA SER A 2 3.32 -27.60 41.33
C SER A 2 2.78 -26.76 40.17
N MET A 3 3.39 -25.61 39.87
CA MET A 3 3.02 -24.78 38.72
C MET A 3 3.78 -25.28 37.48
N GLU A 4 3.05 -25.76 36.47
CA GLU A 4 3.61 -26.06 35.15
C GLU A 4 4.10 -24.78 34.47
N LYS A 5 5.34 -24.79 33.99
CA LYS A 5 5.89 -23.72 33.15
C LYS A 5 5.28 -23.84 31.75
N VAL A 6 4.49 -22.84 31.35
CA VAL A 6 4.01 -22.69 29.98
C VAL A 6 5.21 -22.45 29.06
N ALA A 7 5.41 -23.34 28.09
CA ALA A 7 6.47 -23.23 27.10
C ALA A 7 6.22 -22.02 26.18
N THR A 8 7.14 -21.06 26.21
CA THR A 8 7.17 -19.94 25.27
C THR A 8 7.57 -20.46 23.89
N LYS A 9 6.62 -20.56 22.96
CA LYS A 9 6.94 -20.86 21.55
C LYS A 9 7.79 -19.73 20.98
N GLN A 10 9.06 -20.02 20.71
CA GLN A 10 9.89 -19.19 19.85
C GLN A 10 9.32 -19.30 18.43
N TYR A 11 8.87 -18.18 17.88
CA TYR A 11 8.53 -18.08 16.47
C TYR A 11 9.85 -17.93 15.71
N GLU A 12 10.22 -18.95 14.92
CA GLU A 12 11.30 -18.82 13.96
C GLU A 12 10.93 -17.74 12.95
N THR A 13 11.71 -16.66 12.96
CA THR A 13 11.64 -15.62 11.93
C THR A 13 12.07 -16.27 10.62
N LYS A 14 11.11 -16.60 9.75
CA LYS A 14 11.40 -17.11 8.42
C LYS A 14 12.21 -16.04 7.69
N ILE A 15 13.52 -16.26 7.57
CA ILE A 15 14.43 -15.39 6.82
C ILE A 15 14.06 -15.58 5.36
N TRP A 16 13.41 -14.57 4.79
CA TRP A 16 13.20 -14.53 3.35
C TRP A 16 14.58 -14.41 2.71
N PRO A 17 14.94 -15.32 1.76
CA PRO A 17 16.20 -15.20 1.04
C PRO A 17 16.24 -13.80 0.41
N ASP A 18 17.41 -13.15 0.45
CA ASP A 18 17.63 -11.82 -0.09
C ASP A 18 16.97 -11.73 -1.47
N ILE A 19 15.80 -11.10 -1.52
CA ILE A 19 15.04 -10.94 -2.75
C ILE A 19 15.94 -10.09 -3.62
N VAL A 20 16.47 -10.70 -4.68
CA VAL A 20 17.31 -10.05 -5.68
C VAL A 20 16.59 -8.78 -6.09
N ASP A 21 17.29 -7.67 -5.94
CA ASP A 21 16.77 -6.32 -6.07
C ASP A 21 16.41 -6.06 -7.53
N SER A 22 15.19 -6.42 -7.93
CA SER A 22 14.61 -5.97 -9.21
C SER A 22 14.32 -4.46 -9.19
N ASP A 23 14.64 -3.78 -8.10
CA ASP A 23 14.39 -2.36 -7.82
C ASP A 23 15.28 -1.43 -8.67
N ASP A 24 16.17 -1.93 -9.53
CA ASP A 24 17.00 -1.13 -10.45
C ASP A 24 16.54 -1.16 -11.91
N SER A 25 15.47 -1.90 -12.26
CA SER A 25 14.87 -1.73 -13.58
C SER A 25 14.14 -0.39 -13.62
N ASP A 26 14.62 0.54 -14.44
CA ASP A 26 13.84 1.69 -14.89
C ASP A 26 12.50 1.17 -15.39
N VAL A 27 11.42 1.47 -14.67
CA VAL A 27 10.07 1.01 -15.02
C VAL A 27 9.60 1.86 -16.19
N GLU A 28 10.09 1.55 -17.39
CA GLU A 28 9.78 2.29 -18.62
C GLU A 28 8.31 2.17 -19.04
N ASN A 29 7.57 1.23 -18.46
CA ASN A 29 6.15 1.03 -18.74
C ASN A 29 5.27 1.77 -17.72
N GLU A 30 5.07 3.06 -17.96
CA GLU A 30 4.07 3.85 -17.24
C GLU A 30 2.67 3.32 -17.57
N ILE A 31 2.00 2.69 -16.59
CA ILE A 31 0.63 2.20 -16.76
C ILE A 31 -0.32 3.40 -16.70
N ASP A 32 -0.85 3.80 -17.86
CA ASP A 32 -1.92 4.79 -17.94
C ASP A 32 -3.25 4.16 -17.52
N VAL A 33 -3.50 4.25 -16.21
CA VAL A 33 -4.71 3.77 -15.54
C VAL A 33 -5.98 4.30 -16.22
N ASP A 34 -5.97 5.54 -16.70
CA ASP A 34 -7.18 6.15 -17.26
C ASP A 34 -7.54 5.60 -18.65
N LYS A 35 -6.58 4.97 -19.35
CA LYS A 35 -6.81 4.30 -20.64
C LYS A 35 -7.12 2.80 -20.53
N LEU A 36 -6.96 2.20 -19.36
CA LEU A 36 -7.25 0.78 -19.16
C LEU A 36 -8.77 0.52 -19.17
N PRO A 37 -9.21 -0.64 -19.69
CA PRO A 37 -10.61 -1.02 -19.63
C PRO A 37 -11.11 -1.07 -18.17
N PRO A 38 -12.43 -0.91 -17.95
CA PRO A 38 -13.02 -1.12 -16.64
C PRO A 38 -12.69 -2.50 -16.10
N LEU A 39 -12.45 -2.60 -14.78
CA LEU A 39 -12.25 -3.91 -14.15
C LEU A 39 -13.57 -4.67 -14.15
N GLU A 40 -13.52 -5.88 -14.71
CA GLU A 40 -14.60 -6.84 -14.58
C GLU A 40 -14.53 -7.48 -13.19
N VAL A 41 -15.65 -7.48 -12.48
CA VAL A 41 -15.78 -8.16 -11.18
C VAL A 41 -16.53 -9.44 -11.42
N GLY A 42 -15.91 -10.57 -11.09
CA GLY A 42 -16.51 -11.89 -11.30
C GLY A 42 -17.81 -12.07 -10.50
N PRO A 43 -18.73 -12.94 -10.95
CA PRO A 43 -20.03 -13.13 -10.29
C PRO A 43 -19.93 -13.66 -8.85
N THR A 44 -18.81 -14.29 -8.50
CA THR A 44 -18.53 -14.80 -7.15
C THR A 44 -17.56 -13.91 -6.35
N GLU A 45 -17.16 -12.77 -6.92
CA GLU A 45 -16.27 -11.83 -6.25
C GLU A 45 -17.05 -10.83 -5.40
N ASN A 46 -16.45 -10.44 -4.28
CA ASN A 46 -17.02 -9.42 -3.41
C ASN A 46 -16.63 -8.06 -3.95
N ARG A 47 -17.57 -7.42 -4.67
CA ARG A 47 -17.40 -6.09 -5.24
C ARG A 47 -17.15 -5.04 -4.15
N LEU A 48 -16.16 -4.19 -4.40
CA LEU A 48 -15.87 -3.02 -3.57
C LEU A 48 -16.78 -1.85 -3.96
N GLN A 49 -16.99 -0.93 -3.03
CA GLN A 49 -17.74 0.31 -3.28
C GLN A 49 -17.05 1.18 -4.34
N HIS A 50 -15.72 1.27 -4.27
CA HIS A 50 -14.87 2.00 -5.20
C HIS A 50 -13.84 1.06 -5.85
N THR A 51 -13.36 1.44 -7.04
CA THR A 51 -12.11 0.89 -7.56
C THR A 51 -10.94 1.60 -6.90
N TYR A 52 -9.90 0.86 -6.52
CA TYR A 52 -8.69 1.41 -5.92
C TYR A 52 -7.48 1.10 -6.78
N CYS A 53 -6.52 2.01 -6.76
CA CYS A 53 -5.21 1.87 -7.38
C CYS A 53 -4.15 1.78 -6.28
N LEU A 54 -3.30 0.76 -6.38
CA LEU A 54 -2.09 0.64 -5.58
C LEU A 54 -0.93 1.26 -6.35
N TRP A 55 -0.21 2.14 -5.67
CA TRP A 55 0.93 2.88 -6.19
C TRP A 55 2.17 2.56 -5.37
N PHE A 56 3.31 2.66 -6.03
CA PHE A 56 4.63 2.57 -5.42
C PHE A 56 5.45 3.78 -5.84
N SER A 57 6.16 4.38 -4.89
CA SER A 57 7.11 5.44 -5.21
C SER A 57 8.42 5.33 -4.46
N ARG A 58 9.45 5.91 -5.06
CA ARG A 58 10.78 6.06 -4.48
C ARG A 58 10.99 7.53 -4.17
N LYS A 59 11.23 7.84 -2.89
CA LYS A 59 11.66 9.19 -2.50
C LYS A 59 13.18 9.27 -2.59
N GLY A 60 13.68 10.11 -3.50
CA GLY A 60 15.10 10.43 -3.58
C GLY A 60 15.59 11.12 -2.30
N THR A 61 16.87 10.97 -1.99
CA THR A 61 17.52 11.65 -0.85
C THR A 61 17.56 13.17 -1.10
N GLN A 62 16.66 13.93 -0.47
CA GLN A 62 16.66 15.39 -0.14
C GLN A 62 17.13 16.45 -1.19
N ARG A 63 17.73 16.08 -2.32
CA ARG A 63 18.30 16.96 -3.35
C ARG A 63 17.64 16.80 -4.73
N ALA A 64 16.83 15.76 -4.92
CA ALA A 64 16.03 15.54 -6.12
C ALA A 64 14.55 15.70 -5.77
N ALA A 65 14.15 16.93 -5.41
CA ALA A 65 12.75 17.31 -5.20
C ALA A 65 12.01 17.59 -6.52
N THR A 66 12.60 17.24 -7.66
CA THR A 66 12.22 17.82 -8.95
C THR A 66 11.29 16.99 -9.81
N ASP A 67 10.59 15.97 -9.27
CA ASP A 67 9.27 15.52 -9.75
C ASP A 67 8.86 14.22 -9.03
N TYR A 68 8.16 14.33 -7.89
CA TYR A 68 7.55 13.16 -7.22
C TYR A 68 6.58 12.42 -8.15
N SER A 69 5.92 13.16 -9.07
CA SER A 69 5.07 12.60 -10.12
C SER A 69 5.79 11.56 -10.98
N LYS A 70 7.08 11.75 -11.28
CA LYS A 70 7.87 10.84 -12.13
C LYS A 70 8.31 9.58 -11.41
N SER A 71 8.42 9.60 -10.07
CA SER A 71 8.80 8.41 -9.29
C SER A 71 7.60 7.60 -8.82
N LEU A 72 6.39 8.03 -9.18
CA LEU A 72 5.14 7.41 -8.78
C LEU A 72 4.65 6.45 -9.86
N HIS A 73 4.65 5.16 -9.56
CA HIS A 73 4.26 4.11 -10.48
C HIS A 73 3.03 3.36 -9.97
N VAL A 74 2.11 3.04 -10.86
CA VAL A 74 0.96 2.19 -10.55
C VAL A 74 1.43 0.74 -10.54
N VAL A 75 1.15 0.05 -9.44
CA VAL A 75 1.41 -1.39 -9.30
C VAL A 75 0.24 -2.20 -9.84
N GLY A 76 -0.98 -1.74 -9.57
CA GLY A 76 -2.19 -2.42 -10.01
C GLY A 76 -3.46 -1.76 -9.51
N ARG A 77 -4.60 -2.31 -9.90
CA ARG A 77 -5.94 -1.83 -9.55
C ARG A 77 -6.86 -2.98 -9.15
N CYS A 78 -7.77 -2.74 -8.22
CA CYS A 78 -8.76 -3.72 -7.78
C CYS A 78 -10.14 -3.09 -7.61
N ALA A 79 -11.17 -3.83 -8.03
CA ALA A 79 -12.58 -3.50 -7.84
C ALA A 79 -13.33 -4.57 -7.01
N SER A 80 -12.61 -5.61 -6.55
CA SER A 80 -13.12 -6.64 -5.65
C SER A 80 -12.10 -7.01 -4.56
N VAL A 81 -12.59 -7.58 -3.46
CA VAL A 81 -11.74 -8.07 -2.36
C VAL A 81 -10.77 -9.15 -2.84
N GLN A 82 -11.21 -10.03 -3.72
CA GLN A 82 -10.41 -11.10 -4.32
C GLN A 82 -9.28 -10.52 -5.18
N GLN A 83 -9.58 -9.52 -6.00
CA GLN A 83 -8.57 -8.81 -6.80
C GLN A 83 -7.54 -8.12 -5.90
N TRP A 84 -7.98 -7.52 -4.78
CA TRP A 84 -7.05 -6.96 -3.80
C TRP A 84 -6.10 -8.01 -3.24
N TRP A 85 -6.60 -9.17 -2.79
CA TRP A 85 -5.73 -10.23 -2.26
C TRP A 85 -4.82 -10.84 -3.33
N SER A 86 -5.29 -10.92 -4.58
CA SER A 86 -4.46 -11.30 -5.72
C SER A 86 -3.29 -10.33 -5.92
N LEU A 87 -3.51 -9.02 -5.80
CA LEU A 87 -2.43 -8.03 -5.85
C LEU A 87 -1.53 -8.12 -4.61
N TYR A 88 -2.13 -8.10 -3.42
CA TYR A 88 -1.42 -8.00 -2.14
C TYR A 88 -0.48 -9.19 -1.89
N SER A 89 -0.86 -10.40 -2.32
CA SER A 89 -0.04 -11.60 -2.15
C SER A 89 1.29 -11.58 -2.91
N HIS A 90 1.41 -10.75 -3.94
CA HIS A 90 2.65 -10.57 -4.71
C HIS A 90 3.49 -9.38 -4.24
N LEU A 91 3.02 -8.62 -3.24
CA LEU A 91 3.75 -7.46 -2.75
C LEU A 91 4.87 -7.85 -1.79
N ILE A 92 5.96 -7.08 -1.86
CA ILE A 92 6.98 -7.10 -0.81
C ILE A 92 6.33 -6.68 0.50
N ARG A 93 6.61 -7.44 1.57
CA ARG A 93 6.08 -7.15 2.90
C ARG A 93 6.51 -5.76 3.37
N PRO A 94 5.63 -4.99 4.04
CA PRO A 94 5.97 -3.69 4.62
C PRO A 94 7.27 -3.63 5.45
N THR A 95 7.63 -4.72 6.15
CA THR A 95 8.88 -4.82 6.93
C THR A 95 10.12 -5.04 6.09
N ALA A 96 9.98 -5.60 4.89
CA ALA A 96 11.06 -5.87 3.96
C ALA A 96 11.30 -4.70 2.99
N LEU A 97 10.42 -3.69 2.98
CA LEU A 97 10.63 -2.47 2.21
C LEU A 97 11.90 -1.74 2.66
N LYS A 98 12.71 -1.35 1.66
CA LYS A 98 13.89 -0.51 1.86
C LYS A 98 13.50 0.89 2.33
N PRO A 99 14.39 1.63 3.00
CA PRO A 99 14.14 3.02 3.37
C PRO A 99 13.73 3.91 2.18
N TYR A 100 12.92 4.93 2.45
CA TYR A 100 12.43 5.89 1.46
C TYR A 100 11.58 5.27 0.34
N ARG A 101 11.04 4.08 0.57
CA ARG A 101 9.98 3.48 -0.25
C ARG A 101 8.60 3.83 0.30
N GLU A 102 7.67 4.01 -0.61
CA GLU A 102 6.29 4.35 -0.30
C GLU A 102 5.32 3.45 -1.07
N LEU A 103 4.30 2.95 -0.36
CA LEU A 103 3.15 2.27 -0.93
C LEU A 103 1.91 3.12 -0.64
N SER A 104 1.09 3.35 -1.65
CA SER A 104 -0.09 4.20 -1.53
C SER A 104 -1.29 3.50 -2.14
N LEU A 105 -2.40 3.40 -1.41
CA LEU A 105 -3.66 2.85 -1.91
C LEU A 105 -4.68 3.98 -1.97
N PHE A 106 -5.15 4.32 -3.17
CA PHE A 106 -6.03 5.46 -3.42
C PHE A 106 -7.24 5.05 -4.25
N LYS A 107 -8.37 5.76 -4.09
CA LYS A 107 -9.52 5.61 -4.99
C LYS A 107 -9.08 5.92 -6.43
N GLN A 108 -9.63 5.19 -7.40
CA GLN A 108 -9.33 5.41 -8.81
C GLN A 108 -9.68 6.85 -9.22
N GLY A 109 -8.81 7.48 -10.01
CA GLY A 109 -8.95 8.86 -10.45
C GLY A 109 -8.34 9.88 -9.48
N ILE A 110 -7.87 9.45 -8.31
CA ILE A 110 -7.15 10.30 -7.37
C ILE A 110 -5.69 9.86 -7.31
N LYS A 111 -4.77 10.76 -7.64
CA LYS A 111 -3.34 10.51 -7.51
C LYS A 111 -2.90 10.76 -6.06
N PRO A 112 -1.95 9.99 -5.50
CA PRO A 112 -1.39 10.20 -4.16
C PRO A 112 -0.48 11.43 -4.08
N MET A 113 -0.98 12.59 -4.51
CA MET A 113 -0.23 13.84 -4.59
C MET A 113 -1.11 15.01 -4.12
N TRP A 114 -0.49 16.02 -3.50
CA TRP A 114 -1.24 17.14 -2.91
C TRP A 114 -1.80 18.09 -3.99
N GLU A 115 -1.21 18.04 -5.18
CA GLU A 115 -1.63 18.79 -6.36
C GLU A 115 -2.92 18.23 -6.98
N ASP A 116 -3.30 16.99 -6.64
CA ASP A 116 -4.55 16.40 -7.10
C ASP A 116 -5.73 17.22 -6.53
N PRO A 117 -6.71 17.63 -7.36
CA PRO A 117 -7.84 18.42 -6.92
C PRO A 117 -8.58 17.83 -5.71
N ALA A 118 -8.70 16.50 -5.62
CA ALA A 118 -9.37 15.82 -4.51
C ALA A 118 -8.60 15.93 -3.19
N ASN A 119 -7.26 16.01 -3.26
CA ASN A 119 -6.40 16.11 -2.07
C ASN A 119 -6.09 17.57 -1.68
N SER A 120 -6.15 18.51 -2.64
CA SER A 120 -5.65 19.89 -2.49
C SER A 120 -6.28 20.70 -1.35
N LYS A 121 -7.51 20.37 -0.95
CA LYS A 121 -8.25 21.03 0.16
C LYS A 121 -8.41 20.14 1.39
N GLY A 122 -7.77 18.98 1.39
CA GLY A 122 -7.87 17.98 2.46
C GLY A 122 -6.80 18.13 3.53
N GLY A 123 -6.58 17.03 4.25
CA GLY A 123 -5.51 16.87 5.23
C GLY A 123 -5.02 15.44 5.29
N GLN A 124 -3.98 15.19 6.07
CA GLN A 124 -3.48 13.84 6.32
C GLN A 124 -3.27 13.60 7.81
N TRP A 125 -3.58 12.38 8.26
CA TRP A 125 -3.24 11.93 9.60
C TRP A 125 -2.02 11.02 9.53
N VAL A 126 -1.00 11.36 10.31
CA VAL A 126 0.28 10.64 10.28
C VAL A 126 0.45 9.83 11.56
N ILE A 127 0.48 8.50 11.43
CA ILE A 127 0.74 7.59 12.54
C ILE A 127 2.14 7.00 12.37
N ARG A 128 2.96 7.13 13.42
CA ARG A 128 4.31 6.53 13.46
C ARG A 128 4.25 5.21 14.20
N LEU A 129 4.63 4.13 13.53
CA LEU A 129 4.62 2.79 14.08
C LEU A 129 6.04 2.21 14.09
N ARG A 130 6.30 1.34 15.08
CA ARG A 130 7.52 0.53 15.11
C ARG A 130 7.45 -0.52 13.99
N LYS A 131 8.62 -0.88 13.44
CA LYS A 131 8.74 -1.84 12.33
C LYS A 131 8.01 -3.16 12.58
N ASN A 132 8.00 -3.68 13.81
CA ASN A 132 7.33 -4.93 14.16
C ASN A 132 5.79 -4.87 14.22
N LYS A 133 5.19 -3.69 14.10
CA LYS A 133 3.73 -3.51 14.08
C LYS A 133 3.18 -3.15 12.69
N ILE A 134 4.07 -2.83 11.75
CA ILE A 134 3.67 -2.21 10.48
C ILE A 134 2.95 -3.15 9.52
N GLU A 135 3.30 -4.45 9.49
CA GLU A 135 2.66 -5.41 8.58
C GLU A 135 1.16 -5.52 8.83
N ARG A 136 0.80 -5.87 10.07
CA ARG A 136 -0.59 -6.02 10.47
C ARG A 136 -1.33 -4.69 10.43
N ALA A 137 -0.69 -3.59 10.81
CA ALA A 137 -1.32 -2.27 10.75
C ALA A 137 -1.64 -1.87 9.31
N TRP A 138 -0.71 -2.05 8.37
CA TRP A 138 -0.91 -1.76 6.96
C TRP A 138 -2.05 -2.61 6.37
N GLU A 139 -2.01 -3.92 6.59
CA GLU A 139 -3.06 -4.83 6.12
C GLU A 139 -4.44 -4.46 6.67
N ASN A 140 -4.53 -4.23 7.98
CA ASN A 140 -5.80 -3.83 8.62
C ASN A 140 -6.33 -2.50 8.09
N VAL A 141 -5.46 -1.51 7.87
CA VAL A 141 -5.88 -0.19 7.36
C VAL A 141 -6.32 -0.29 5.90
N CYS A 142 -5.63 -1.08 5.08
CA CYS A 142 -6.09 -1.37 3.72
C CYS A 142 -7.48 -2.02 3.73
N MET A 143 -7.66 -3.08 4.52
CA MET A 143 -8.95 -3.77 4.60
C MET A 143 -10.07 -2.88 5.15
N ALA A 144 -9.76 -2.02 6.13
CA ALA A 144 -10.72 -1.04 6.64
C ALA A 144 -11.11 0.00 5.59
N MET A 145 -10.16 0.44 4.75
CA MET A 145 -10.42 1.37 3.65
C MET A 145 -11.28 0.71 2.57
N LEU A 146 -10.89 -0.48 2.10
CA LEU A 146 -11.61 -1.22 1.05
C LEU A 146 -13.01 -1.66 1.51
N GLY A 147 -13.17 -1.96 2.80
CA GLY A 147 -14.42 -2.35 3.42
C GLY A 147 -15.28 -1.19 3.93
N GLU A 148 -14.91 0.07 3.64
CA GLU A 148 -15.65 1.28 4.06
C GLU A 148 -15.91 1.36 5.58
N GLN A 149 -14.98 0.86 6.39
CA GLN A 149 -15.15 0.72 7.85
C GLN A 149 -14.93 2.01 8.64
N PHE A 150 -14.46 3.08 7.99
CA PHE A 150 -14.24 4.37 8.65
C PHE A 150 -15.55 5.14 8.90
N LEU A 151 -16.65 4.77 8.23
CA LEU A 151 -17.98 5.37 8.41
C LEU A 151 -18.01 6.90 8.24
N VAL A 152 -17.12 7.43 7.40
CA VAL A 152 -17.04 8.86 7.04
C VAL A 152 -17.50 9.14 5.61
N GLY A 153 -18.13 8.17 4.95
CA GLY A 153 -18.54 8.29 3.55
C GLY A 153 -17.33 8.44 2.62
N ASP A 154 -17.42 9.36 1.66
CA ASP A 154 -16.45 9.49 0.58
C ASP A 154 -15.21 10.33 0.87
N GLU A 155 -15.08 10.82 2.10
CA GLU A 155 -14.05 11.78 2.52
C GLU A 155 -12.61 11.21 2.48
N ILE A 156 -12.44 9.88 2.60
CA ILE A 156 -11.11 9.27 2.57
C ILE A 156 -10.69 9.01 1.12
N CYS A 157 -9.69 9.76 0.66
CA CYS A 157 -9.12 9.64 -0.67
C CYS A 157 -8.15 8.45 -0.80
N GLY A 158 -7.34 8.20 0.24
CA GLY A 158 -6.24 7.26 0.17
C GLY A 158 -5.54 7.00 1.50
N ILE A 159 -4.70 5.97 1.51
CA ILE A 159 -3.77 5.65 2.60
C ILE A 159 -2.36 5.52 2.04
N VAL A 160 -1.37 5.90 2.86
CA VAL A 160 0.05 5.91 2.48
C VAL A 160 0.86 5.22 3.56
N LEU A 161 1.70 4.28 3.16
CA LEU A 161 2.75 3.67 3.97
C LEU A 161 4.09 4.18 3.48
N GLN A 162 4.80 4.93 4.32
CA GLN A 162 6.15 5.39 4.02
C GLN A 162 7.16 4.80 5.01
N THR A 163 8.22 4.20 4.48
CA THR A 163 9.38 3.79 5.28
C THR A 163 10.34 4.96 5.48
N LYS A 164 10.86 5.11 6.69
CA LYS A 164 11.87 6.12 7.05
C LYS A 164 13.07 5.43 7.70
N TYR A 165 14.23 6.07 7.60
CA TYR A 165 15.42 5.63 8.32
C TYR A 165 15.14 5.70 9.84
N PRO A 166 15.62 4.74 10.64
CA PRO A 166 15.56 4.80 12.10
C PRO A 166 16.18 6.05 12.70
#